data_AF-A0A0W1LH48-F1
#
_entry.id   AF-A0A0W1LH48-F1
#
_cell.length_a   1.000
_cell.length_b   1.000
_cell.length_c   1.000
_cell.angle_alpha   90.00
_cell.angle_beta   90.00
_cell.angle_gamma   90.00
#
_symmetry.space_group_name_H-M   'P 1'
#
loop_
_entity.id
_entity.type
_entity.pdbx_description
1 polymer ?
#
loop_
_entity_poly.entity_id
_entity_poly.type
_entity_poly.pdbx_seq_one_letter_code
_entity_poly.pdbx_strand_id
1 'polypeptide(L)'
;MNNESDVIDNLADLEAFLLEIERGGYGLKGVSGVGMATKNSDGTRFIAVFDDKQQLLLARGITEDVFTNGQDMVRNGVKPKH
;
A
#
# COMPACT_ATOMS: atom_id res chain seq x y z
N MET A 1 9.32 -20.48 -8.92
CA MET A 1 9.74 -19.63 -7.79
C MET A 1 8.73 -18.51 -7.73
N ASN A 2 7.75 -18.63 -6.83
CA ASN A 2 6.64 -17.69 -6.71
C ASN A 2 7.06 -16.62 -5.70
N ASN A 3 6.86 -15.35 -6.05
CA ASN A 3 7.45 -14.19 -5.38
C ASN A 3 7.14 -14.17 -3.88
N GLU A 4 8.09 -14.59 -3.06
CA GLU A 4 7.99 -14.61 -1.59
C GLU A 4 8.08 -13.20 -0.95
N SER A 5 7.86 -12.15 -1.73
CA SER A 5 7.95 -10.74 -1.30
C SER A 5 6.59 -10.03 -1.38
N ASP A 6 5.47 -10.74 -1.21
CA ASP A 6 4.12 -10.15 -1.15
C ASP A 6 3.85 -9.32 0.13
N VAL A 7 4.83 -9.20 1.02
CA VAL A 7 4.74 -8.42 2.25
C VAL A 7 5.73 -7.26 2.22
N ILE A 8 5.23 -6.06 2.46
CA ILE A 8 6.03 -4.85 2.69
C ILE A 8 6.37 -4.82 4.17
N ASP A 9 7.64 -5.05 4.50
CA ASP A 9 8.10 -5.15 5.89
C ASP A 9 8.84 -3.91 6.40
N ASN A 10 9.15 -2.96 5.52
CA ASN A 10 9.86 -1.73 5.84
C ASN A 10 9.26 -0.49 5.12
N LEU A 11 9.60 0.70 5.59
CA LEU A 11 9.07 1.96 5.07
C LEU A 11 9.57 2.32 3.66
N ALA A 12 10.77 1.89 3.29
CA ALA A 12 11.31 2.16 1.96
C ALA A 12 10.54 1.38 0.87
N ASP A 13 10.16 0.13 1.16
CA ASP A 13 9.32 -0.67 0.27
C ASP A 13 7.90 -0.12 0.21
N LEU A 14 7.38 0.42 1.32
CA LEU A 14 6.10 1.13 1.32
C LEU A 14 6.15 2.37 0.41
N GLU A 15 7.20 3.18 0.52
CA GLU A 15 7.41 4.35 -0.33
C GLU A 15 7.50 3.97 -1.81
N ALA A 16 8.34 2.98 -2.13
CA ALA A 16 8.48 2.49 -3.49
C ALA A 16 7.15 1.99 -4.04
N PHE A 17 6.38 1.24 -3.24
CA PHE A 17 5.05 0.78 -3.59
C PHE A 17 4.11 1.95 -3.90
N LEU A 18 4.02 2.95 -3.01
CA LEU A 18 3.15 4.11 -3.21
C LEU A 18 3.54 4.90 -4.47
N LEU A 19 4.85 5.12 -4.70
CA LEU A 19 5.36 5.80 -5.90
C LEU A 19 5.06 5.01 -7.18
N GLU A 20 5.15 3.69 -7.16
CA GLU A 20 4.77 2.86 -8.31
C GLU A 20 3.28 3.00 -8.61
N ILE A 21 2.42 2.96 -7.59
CA ILE A 21 0.97 3.11 -7.74
C ILE A 21 0.62 4.47 -8.35
N GLU A 22 1.25 5.56 -7.89
CA GLU A 22 1.06 6.91 -8.45
C GLU A 22 1.51 7.00 -9.91
N ARG A 23 2.55 6.25 -10.29
CA ARG A 23 3.07 6.21 -11.68
C ARG A 23 2.24 5.33 -12.61
N GLY A 24 1.19 4.66 -12.12
CA GLY A 24 0.41 3.67 -12.88
C GLY A 24 1.12 2.32 -13.03
N GLY A 25 2.02 2.01 -12.09
CA GLY A 25 2.65 0.69 -11.93
C GLY A 25 1.61 -0.41 -11.70
N TYR A 26 2.05 -1.66 -11.82
CA TYR A 26 1.19 -2.85 -11.71
C TYR A 26 0.03 -2.93 -12.72
N GLY A 27 0.00 -2.06 -13.74
CA GLY A 27 -1.06 -2.01 -14.75
C GLY A 27 -2.40 -1.49 -14.21
N LEU A 28 -2.40 -0.85 -13.04
CA LEU A 28 -3.60 -0.30 -12.42
C LEU A 28 -4.05 0.96 -13.16
N LYS A 29 -5.35 1.06 -13.43
CA LYS A 29 -5.97 2.23 -14.07
C LYS A 29 -7.05 2.79 -13.15
N GLY A 30 -7.11 4.12 -13.05
CA GLY A 30 -8.11 4.79 -12.23
C GLY A 30 -7.88 4.62 -10.73
N VAL A 31 -6.62 4.55 -10.29
CA VAL A 31 -6.32 4.57 -8.86
C VAL A 31 -6.77 5.91 -8.29
N SER A 32 -7.72 5.87 -7.37
CA SER A 32 -8.26 7.06 -6.70
C SER A 32 -7.74 7.20 -5.27
N GLY A 33 -7.20 6.13 -4.68
CA GLY A 33 -6.68 6.22 -3.32
C GLY A 33 -6.00 4.95 -2.84
N VAL A 34 -5.26 5.11 -1.74
CA VAL A 34 -4.56 4.04 -1.03
C VAL A 34 -4.89 4.16 0.46
N GLY A 35 -5.06 3.03 1.13
CA GLY A 35 -5.41 2.98 2.54
C GLY A 35 -4.83 1.75 3.23
N MET A 36 -4.52 1.86 4.51
CA MET A 36 -4.10 0.71 5.31
C MET A 36 -5.29 0.14 6.08
N ALA A 37 -5.41 -1.18 6.09
CA ALA A 37 -6.49 -1.89 6.77
C ALA A 37 -5.94 -3.10 7.55
N THR A 38 -6.73 -3.57 8.49
CA THR A 38 -6.45 -4.80 9.24
C THR A 38 -7.52 -5.83 8.89
N LYS A 39 -7.08 -7.04 8.54
CA LYS A 39 -7.98 -8.14 8.19
C LYS A 39 -8.53 -8.75 9.47
N ASN A 40 -9.83 -8.69 9.66
CA ASN A 40 -10.49 -9.18 10.87
C ASN A 40 -10.35 -10.70 11.09
N SER A 41 -10.08 -11.49 10.05
CA SER A 41 -9.93 -12.95 10.18
C SER A 41 -8.67 -13.36 10.95
N ASP A 42 -7.54 -12.69 10.67
CA ASP A 42 -6.22 -13.14 11.13
C ASP A 42 -5.44 -12.03 11.86
N GLY A 43 -5.98 -10.81 11.92
CA GLY A 43 -5.28 -9.63 12.44
C GLY A 43 -4.17 -9.11 11.53
N THR A 44 -3.98 -9.72 10.36
CA THR A 44 -2.95 -9.32 9.40
C THR A 44 -3.22 -7.92 8.87
N ARG A 45 -2.18 -7.10 8.84
CA ARG A 45 -2.26 -5.74 8.31
C ARG A 45 -1.92 -5.76 6.83
N PHE A 46 -2.62 -4.94 6.06
CA PHE A 46 -2.39 -4.84 4.63
C PHE A 46 -2.65 -3.42 4.15
N ILE A 47 -2.01 -3.05 3.05
CA ILE A 47 -2.33 -1.85 2.30
C ILE A 47 -3.26 -2.22 1.14
N ALA A 48 -4.27 -1.40 0.92
CA ALA A 48 -5.32 -1.55 -0.07
C ALA A 48 -5.30 -0.35 -1.02
N VAL A 49 -5.33 -0.63 -2.31
CA VAL A 49 -5.43 0.35 -3.39
C VAL A 49 -6.85 0.31 -3.93
N PHE A 50 -7.47 1.47 -4.08
CA PHE A 50 -8.86 1.60 -4.50
C PHE A 50 -8.96 2.39 -5.80
N ASP A 51 -9.94 2.02 -6.62
CA ASP A 51 -10.33 2.81 -7.78
C ASP A 51 -11.29 3.95 -7.44
N ASP A 52 -11.64 4.77 -8.42
CA ASP A 52 -12.64 5.84 -8.31
C ASP A 52 -14.02 5.36 -7.82
N LYS A 53 -14.32 4.06 -7.93
CA LYS A 53 -15.57 3.43 -7.48
C LYS A 53 -15.43 2.76 -6.11
N GLN A 54 -14.34 3.03 -5.39
CA GLN A 54 -14.00 2.40 -4.11
C GLN A 54 -13.86 0.87 -4.18
N GLN A 55 -13.61 0.32 -5.37
CA GLN A 55 -13.33 -1.10 -5.55
C GLN A 55 -11.86 -1.38 -5.25
N LEU A 56 -11.59 -2.46 -4.52
CA LEU A 56 -10.23 -2.91 -4.24
C LEU A 56 -9.57 -3.36 -5.55
N LEU A 57 -8.52 -2.65 -5.95
CA LEU A 57 -7.70 -2.97 -7.12
C LEU A 57 -6.55 -3.91 -6.76
N LEU A 58 -5.86 -3.61 -5.66
CA LEU A 58 -4.68 -4.34 -5.21
C LEU A 58 -4.62 -4.31 -3.68
N ALA A 59 -4.23 -5.42 -3.07
CA ALA A 59 -3.92 -5.49 -1.65
C ALA A 59 -2.55 -6.12 -1.46
N ARG A 60 -1.75 -5.59 -0.54
CA ARG A 60 -0.44 -6.15 -0.19
C ARG A 60 -0.28 -6.26 1.31
N GLY A 61 0.25 -7.38 1.78
CA GLY A 61 0.49 -7.58 3.21
C GLY A 61 1.52 -6.57 3.72
N ILE A 62 1.35 -6.08 4.94
CA ILE A 62 2.33 -5.19 5.58
C ILE A 62 2.59 -5.62 7.02
N THR A 63 3.78 -5.33 7.53
CA THR A 63 4.11 -5.57 8.94
C THR A 63 3.46 -4.52 9.86
N GLU A 64 3.43 -4.80 11.15
CA GLU A 64 2.91 -3.86 12.14
C GLU A 64 3.73 -2.56 12.21
N ASP A 65 5.05 -2.66 12.05
CA ASP A 65 5.93 -1.49 12.03
C ASP A 65 5.56 -0.55 10.88
N VAL A 66 5.43 -1.09 9.66
CA VAL A 66 4.99 -0.35 8.47
C VAL A 66 3.59 0.21 8.65
N PHE A 67 2.66 -0.56 9.21
CA PHE A 67 1.31 -0.08 9.48
C PHE A 67 1.28 1.09 10.48
N THR A 68 2.19 1.11 11.45
CA THR A 68 2.20 2.12 12.51
C THR A 68 2.94 3.38 12.05
N ASN A 69 4.12 3.20 11.46
CA ASN A 69 5.00 4.30 11.04
C ASN A 69 4.61 4.86 9.65
N GLY A 70 4.01 4.04 8.79
CA GLY A 70 3.64 4.39 7.41
C GLY A 70 2.28 5.06 7.24
N GLN A 71 1.49 5.23 8.30
CA GLN A 71 0.15 5.86 8.21
C GLN A 71 0.22 7.28 7.66
N ASP A 72 1.26 8.03 8.04
CA ASP A 72 1.44 9.41 7.59
C ASP A 72 1.71 9.45 6.08
N MET A 73 2.54 8.53 5.58
CA MET A 73 2.87 8.42 4.16
C MET A 73 1.65 8.06 3.31
N VAL A 74 0.79 7.16 3.80
CA VAL A 74 -0.45 6.79 3.09
C VAL A 74 -1.48 7.91 3.13
N ARG A 75 -1.59 8.64 4.25
CA ARG A 75 -2.57 9.74 4.39
C ARG A 75 -2.18 11.01 3.65
N ASN A 76 -0.91 11.41 3.73
CA ASN A 76 -0.43 12.67 3.17
C ASN A 76 0.14 12.51 1.75
N GLY A 77 0.21 11.28 1.26
CA GLY A 77 1.01 10.90 0.09
C GLY A 77 2.49 10.87 0.44
N VAL A 78 3.27 10.21 -0.41
CA VAL A 78 4.74 10.30 -0.43
C VAL A 78 5.12 11.68 -0.95
N LYS A 79 4.89 12.70 -0.11
CA LYS A 79 5.39 14.05 -0.41
C LYS A 79 6.91 13.94 -0.49
N PRO A 80 7.54 14.30 -1.63
CA PRO A 80 8.98 14.42 -1.65
C PRO A 80 9.36 15.44 -0.58
N LYS A 81 10.09 15.00 0.45
CA LYS A 81 10.79 15.91 1.36
C LYS A 81 11.88 16.57 0.50
N HIS A 82 11.54 17.74 -0.01
CA HIS A 82 12.42 18.58 -0.82
C HIS A 82 13.34 19.43 0.08
#